data_AF-A0A327GTI2-F1
#
_entry.id   AF-A0A327GTI2-F1
#
_cell.length_a   1.000
_cell.length_b   1.000
_cell.length_c   1.000
_cell.angle_alpha   90.00
_cell.angle_beta   90.00
_cell.angle_gamma   90.00
#
_symmetry.space_group_name_H-M   'P 1'
#
loop_
_entity.id
_entity.type
_entity.pdbx_description
1 polymer ?
#
loop_
_entity_poly.entity_id
_entity_poly.type
_entity_poly.pdbx_seq_one_letter_code
_entity_poly.pdbx_strand_id
1 'polypeptide(L)'
;MADVAWRKPKENSIAALEYGMEHADGVEMDLRLTAEGEVVIHHDPRTPSGKYPERYGYDDLKQEVALFDDLLDSSGFVDRWVNEARFVCLELKAPHPSSGAGGGWLRGKRMHDHLSRLLESVRSRIEEIQVPVQSTVFYSFDPYITPVANSGSGKYRHARLMPKLRQWGNWSTQRAVASPSFVSTSVPRLLAKQRRLGAPMLPLALEYIHGWTRHIPLGTSVGLKGAALDRFNRIRRGHPVYVWPAPLELEPQLLDAGLSCISDSINPELENTDGSNRCMRPATMPEIEGVRQPWHEISGSERMRVISDWRKKWGWSTSLTELKSLTSESTMPWEVPRLIGHRGTGKNKGTL
;
A
#
# COMPACT_ATOMS: atom_id res chain seq x y z
N MET A 1 17.89 -23.49 -22.79
CA MET A 1 18.35 -22.85 -21.54
C MET A 1 17.48 -23.41 -20.45
N ALA A 2 18.04 -23.94 -19.37
CA ALA A 2 17.23 -24.51 -18.29
C ALA A 2 16.37 -23.38 -17.70
N ASP A 3 15.05 -23.56 -17.70
CA ASP A 3 14.11 -22.68 -17.02
C ASP A 3 14.49 -22.65 -15.53
N VAL A 4 15.11 -21.55 -15.09
CA VAL A 4 15.39 -21.36 -13.68
C VAL A 4 14.07 -20.99 -13.03
N ALA A 5 13.45 -21.95 -12.35
CA ALA A 5 12.21 -21.76 -11.60
C ALA A 5 12.28 -20.48 -10.74
N TRP A 6 11.22 -19.69 -10.75
CA TRP A 6 11.17 -18.42 -10.02
C TRP A 6 11.49 -18.60 -8.53
N ARG A 7 12.48 -17.83 -8.05
CA ARG A 7 12.84 -17.79 -6.62
C ARG A 7 12.43 -16.47 -6.02
N LYS A 8 11.40 -16.50 -5.17
CA LYS A 8 10.90 -15.32 -4.45
C LYS A 8 12.03 -14.58 -3.70
N PRO A 9 12.27 -13.29 -3.98
CA PRO A 9 13.20 -12.47 -3.21
C PRO A 9 12.73 -12.26 -1.76
N LYS A 10 13.65 -11.88 -0.86
CA LYS A 10 13.31 -11.52 0.52
C LYS A 10 12.40 -10.29 0.52
N GLU A 11 11.27 -10.33 1.23
CA GLU A 11 10.40 -9.16 1.40
C GLU A 11 11.17 -7.92 1.89
N ASN A 12 10.75 -6.73 1.46
CA ASN A 12 11.41 -5.45 1.79
C ASN A 12 12.92 -5.40 1.45
N SER A 13 13.40 -6.23 0.53
CA SER A 13 14.71 -6.06 -0.09
C SER A 13 14.59 -5.27 -1.39
N ILE A 14 15.70 -4.65 -1.83
CA ILE A 14 15.77 -3.96 -3.12
C ILE A 14 15.31 -4.88 -4.25
N ALA A 15 15.84 -6.12 -4.31
CA ALA A 15 15.45 -7.11 -5.31
C ALA A 15 13.95 -7.43 -5.31
N ALA A 16 13.29 -7.47 -4.14
CA ALA A 16 11.84 -7.67 -4.09
C ALA A 16 11.06 -6.47 -4.61
N LEU A 17 11.51 -5.27 -4.28
CA LEU A 17 10.84 -4.02 -4.65
C LEU A 17 11.01 -3.71 -6.14
N GLU A 18 12.20 -3.94 -6.70
CA GLU A 18 12.46 -3.86 -8.14
C GLU A 18 11.59 -4.87 -8.90
N TYR A 19 11.59 -6.14 -8.46
CA TYR A 19 10.77 -7.17 -9.08
C TYR A 19 9.28 -6.82 -9.04
N GLY A 20 8.81 -6.35 -7.89
CA GLY A 20 7.42 -5.89 -7.71
C GLY A 20 7.07 -4.72 -8.63
N MET A 21 7.95 -3.72 -8.76
CA MET A 21 7.72 -2.57 -9.63
C MET A 21 7.73 -2.92 -11.12
N GLU A 22 8.55 -3.90 -11.51
CA GLU A 22 8.58 -4.39 -12.88
C GLU A 22 7.28 -5.12 -13.23
N HIS A 23 6.84 -6.04 -12.37
CA HIS A 23 5.79 -7.01 -12.69
C HIS A 23 4.39 -6.58 -12.24
N ALA A 24 4.23 -5.82 -11.17
CA ALA A 24 2.94 -5.40 -10.62
C ALA A 24 2.67 -3.91 -10.90
N ASP A 25 1.47 -3.38 -10.67
CA ASP A 25 1.17 -1.93 -10.83
C ASP A 25 1.96 -1.02 -9.87
N GLY A 26 2.66 -1.61 -8.93
CA GLY A 26 3.37 -0.89 -7.89
C GLY A 26 3.75 -1.78 -6.72
N VAL A 27 4.32 -1.18 -5.69
CA VAL A 27 4.76 -1.89 -4.48
C VAL A 27 4.33 -1.19 -3.21
N GLU A 28 4.26 -1.97 -2.16
CA GLU A 28 4.19 -1.51 -0.80
C GLU A 28 5.54 -1.79 -0.12
N MET A 29 6.00 -0.87 0.73
CA MET A 29 7.22 -1.05 1.51
C MET A 29 7.12 -0.43 2.89
N ASP A 30 7.87 -1.01 3.82
CA ASP A 30 7.91 -0.58 5.22
C ASP A 30 9.19 0.19 5.53
N LEU A 31 9.05 1.39 6.10
CA LEU A 31 10.17 2.29 6.37
C LEU A 31 10.33 2.56 7.87
N ARG A 32 11.58 2.57 8.31
CA ARG A 32 12.02 2.89 9.68
C ARG A 32 13.20 3.85 9.66
N LEU A 33 13.49 4.46 10.80
CA LEU A 33 14.73 5.20 11.03
C LEU A 33 15.75 4.34 11.79
N THR A 34 17.02 4.54 11.48
CA THR A 34 18.14 4.13 12.34
C THR A 34 18.29 5.07 13.55
N ALA A 35 19.30 4.84 14.41
CA ALA A 35 19.66 5.80 15.45
C ALA A 35 20.26 7.11 14.90
N GLU A 36 20.93 7.05 13.75
CA GLU A 36 21.63 8.16 13.11
C GLU A 36 20.74 8.94 12.11
N GLY A 37 19.57 8.39 11.77
CA GLY A 37 18.54 9.08 11.00
C GLY A 37 18.45 8.67 9.52
N GLU A 38 19.22 7.67 9.11
CA GLU A 38 19.04 7.00 7.81
C GLU A 38 17.68 6.29 7.75
N VAL A 39 17.10 6.27 6.55
CA VAL A 39 15.86 5.55 6.29
C VAL A 39 16.20 4.14 5.83
N VAL A 40 15.70 3.15 6.56
CA VAL A 40 15.88 1.73 6.23
C VAL A 40 14.55 1.08 5.89
N ILE A 41 14.60 0.10 4.99
CA ILE A 41 13.44 -0.67 4.53
C ILE A 41 13.33 -1.91 5.43
N HIS A 42 12.39 -1.89 6.38
CA HIS A 42 12.21 -2.98 7.35
C HIS A 42 10.84 -2.97 8.04
N HIS A 43 10.15 -4.11 7.98
CA HIS A 43 8.83 -4.27 8.58
C HIS A 43 8.89 -4.36 10.11
N ASP A 44 9.62 -5.34 10.64
CA ASP A 44 9.48 -5.79 12.01
C ASP A 44 10.09 -4.81 13.01
N PRO A 45 9.58 -4.74 14.26
CA PRO A 45 10.19 -3.88 15.27
C PRO A 45 11.65 -4.26 15.60
N ARG A 46 12.06 -5.49 15.29
CA ARG A 46 13.43 -5.98 15.47
C ARG A 46 13.95 -6.58 14.17
N THR A 47 15.25 -6.53 13.96
CA THR A 47 15.94 -7.32 12.93
C THR A 47 15.93 -8.81 13.31
N PRO A 48 16.25 -9.73 12.38
CA PRO A 48 16.47 -11.14 12.69
C PRO A 48 17.43 -11.40 13.86
N SER A 49 18.48 -10.59 14.02
CA SER A 49 19.41 -10.63 15.16
C SER A 49 18.86 -10.04 16.47
N GLY A 50 17.61 -9.54 16.45
CA GLY A 50 16.92 -9.00 17.63
C GLY A 50 17.19 -7.52 17.91
N LYS A 51 17.90 -6.81 17.02
CA LYS A 51 18.22 -5.37 17.18
C LYS A 51 17.01 -4.51 16.85
N TYR A 52 16.78 -3.45 17.62
CA TYR A 52 15.84 -2.38 17.26
C TYR A 52 16.52 -1.44 16.26
N PRO A 53 16.02 -1.26 15.02
CA PRO A 53 16.68 -0.37 14.05
C PRO A 53 16.95 1.02 14.61
N GLU A 54 16.02 1.55 15.42
CA GLU A 54 16.13 2.90 15.98
C GLU A 54 17.18 3.06 17.10
N ARG A 55 18.00 2.01 17.36
CA ARG A 55 19.08 2.01 18.36
C ARG A 55 20.48 1.79 17.79
N TYR A 56 20.59 1.53 16.49
CA TYR A 56 21.86 1.23 15.84
C TYR A 56 22.02 2.11 14.59
N GLY A 57 23.26 2.42 14.21
CA GLY A 57 23.57 3.03 12.93
C GLY A 57 23.39 2.03 11.79
N TYR A 58 23.36 2.48 10.53
CA TYR A 58 23.15 1.58 9.40
C TYR A 58 24.26 0.53 9.25
N ASP A 59 25.51 0.87 9.55
CA ASP A 59 26.64 -0.07 9.43
C ASP A 59 26.47 -1.34 10.27
N ASP A 60 25.78 -1.25 11.40
CA ASP A 60 25.46 -2.39 12.28
C ASP A 60 24.28 -3.24 11.78
N LEU A 61 23.52 -2.73 10.81
CA LEU A 61 22.25 -3.28 10.33
C LEU A 61 22.31 -3.73 8.86
N LYS A 62 23.29 -3.28 8.07
CA LYS A 62 23.36 -3.44 6.61
C LYS A 62 23.31 -4.88 6.07
N GLN A 63 23.58 -5.87 6.91
CA GLN A 63 23.44 -7.29 6.55
C GLN A 63 21.99 -7.80 6.63
N GLU A 64 21.11 -7.04 7.28
CA GLU A 64 19.75 -7.47 7.63
C GLU A 64 18.67 -6.57 7.02
N VAL A 65 18.98 -5.29 6.78
CA VAL A 65 18.07 -4.27 6.25
C VAL A 65 18.72 -3.51 5.08
N ALA A 66 17.91 -3.05 4.13
CA ALA A 66 18.37 -2.21 3.02
C ALA A 66 18.19 -0.72 3.35
N LEU A 67 19.03 0.16 2.78
CA LEU A 67 18.78 1.60 2.79
C LEU A 67 17.71 1.93 1.76
N PHE A 68 16.92 2.96 2.07
CA PHE A 68 16.01 3.54 1.10
C PHE A 68 16.77 4.26 -0.02
N ASP A 69 17.89 4.90 0.29
CA ASP A 69 18.73 5.58 -0.72
C ASP A 69 19.28 4.61 -1.77
N ASP A 70 19.77 3.43 -1.35
CA ASP A 70 20.21 2.38 -2.28
C ASP A 70 19.09 1.93 -3.25
N LEU A 71 17.82 1.97 -2.81
CA LEU A 71 16.68 1.69 -3.70
C LEU A 71 16.44 2.83 -4.69
N LEU A 72 16.62 4.08 -4.27
CA LEU A 72 16.46 5.25 -5.13
C LEU A 72 17.60 5.38 -6.15
N ASP A 73 18.76 4.77 -5.89
CA ASP A 73 19.83 4.65 -6.88
C ASP A 73 19.51 3.64 -8.00
N SER A 74 18.47 2.81 -7.84
CA SER A 74 17.98 1.94 -8.91
C SER A 74 17.14 2.72 -9.91
N SER A 75 17.73 3.05 -11.05
CA SER A 75 17.02 3.71 -12.15
C SER A 75 15.81 2.89 -12.62
N GLY A 76 15.92 1.56 -12.63
CA GLY A 76 14.81 0.69 -12.98
C GLY A 76 13.60 0.85 -12.04
N PHE A 77 13.83 1.07 -10.76
CA PHE A 77 12.78 1.35 -9.79
C PHE A 77 12.22 2.78 -9.98
N VAL A 78 13.11 3.77 -10.00
CA VAL A 78 12.76 5.20 -10.05
C VAL A 78 12.05 5.58 -11.35
N ASP A 79 12.55 5.14 -12.50
CA ASP A 79 11.97 5.47 -13.80
C ASP A 79 10.52 4.98 -13.88
N ARG A 80 10.24 3.78 -13.38
CA ARG A 80 8.88 3.23 -13.31
C ARG A 80 7.98 4.04 -12.40
N TRP A 81 8.48 4.43 -11.22
CA TRP A 81 7.72 5.21 -10.26
C TRP A 81 7.41 6.63 -10.75
N VAL A 82 8.38 7.28 -11.39
CA VAL A 82 8.29 8.67 -11.82
C VAL A 82 7.60 8.80 -13.17
N ASN A 83 7.85 7.88 -14.11
CA ASN A 83 7.46 8.04 -15.52
C ASN A 83 6.36 7.06 -15.98
N GLU A 84 6.20 5.89 -15.36
CA GLU A 84 5.28 4.85 -15.86
C GLU A 84 3.97 4.70 -15.08
N ALA A 85 3.61 5.70 -14.27
CA ALA A 85 2.42 5.69 -13.43
C ALA A 85 2.34 4.52 -12.44
N ARG A 86 3.49 3.91 -12.09
CA ARG A 86 3.54 2.91 -11.01
C ARG A 86 3.26 3.55 -9.67
N PHE A 87 2.73 2.78 -8.74
CA PHE A 87 2.25 3.31 -7.47
C PHE A 87 3.02 2.75 -6.27
N VAL A 88 3.46 3.61 -5.35
CA VAL A 88 4.18 3.18 -4.14
C VAL A 88 3.43 3.56 -2.87
N CYS A 89 3.07 2.55 -2.08
CA CYS A 89 2.58 2.69 -0.71
C CYS A 89 3.77 2.74 0.27
N LEU A 90 3.96 3.86 0.97
CA LEU A 90 5.05 4.05 1.92
C LEU A 90 4.54 3.88 3.36
N GLU A 91 4.78 2.71 3.98
CA GLU A 91 4.40 2.49 5.38
C GLU A 91 5.44 3.05 6.34
N LEU A 92 5.05 4.09 7.09
CA LEU A 92 5.90 4.64 8.15
C LEU A 92 5.69 3.85 9.43
N LYS A 93 6.68 3.02 9.80
CA LYS A 93 6.60 2.21 11.01
C LYS A 93 6.95 3.03 12.24
N ALA A 94 6.07 2.95 13.24
CA ALA A 94 6.40 3.44 14.56
C ALA A 94 7.42 2.52 15.26
N PRO A 95 8.31 3.08 16.09
CA PRO A 95 9.28 2.31 16.84
C PRO A 95 8.61 1.49 17.94
N HIS A 96 9.25 0.39 18.31
CA HIS A 96 8.85 -0.38 19.49
C HIS A 96 9.00 0.49 20.76
N PRO A 97 8.08 0.43 21.75
CA PRO A 97 8.24 1.16 23.01
C PRO A 97 9.60 0.92 23.68
N SER A 98 10.05 -0.33 23.77
CA SER A 98 11.36 -0.68 24.33
C SER A 98 12.58 -0.17 23.55
N SER A 99 12.45 0.28 22.30
CA SER A 99 13.58 0.96 21.63
C SER A 99 13.81 2.34 22.24
N GLY A 100 12.78 2.97 22.83
CA GLY A 100 12.85 4.28 23.46
C GLY A 100 12.76 5.45 22.48
N ALA A 101 12.99 5.22 21.18
CA ALA A 101 13.03 6.24 20.14
C ALA A 101 11.72 7.04 20.04
N GLY A 102 10.58 6.37 20.24
CA GLY A 102 9.26 7.00 20.23
C GLY A 102 8.76 7.51 21.58
N GLY A 103 9.63 7.65 22.59
CA GLY A 103 9.22 8.05 23.95
C GLY A 103 8.77 6.91 24.85
N GLY A 104 9.20 5.68 24.56
CA GLY A 104 8.89 4.54 25.41
C GLY A 104 7.41 4.17 25.42
N TRP A 105 6.95 3.69 26.58
CA TRP A 105 5.54 3.36 26.82
C TRP A 105 4.64 4.58 26.98
N LEU A 106 5.20 5.72 27.40
CA LEU A 106 4.50 7.00 27.57
C LEU A 106 4.23 7.70 26.23
N ARG A 107 5.11 7.48 25.25
CA ARG A 107 4.98 8.00 23.88
C ARG A 107 4.92 9.54 23.85
N GLY A 108 3.88 10.14 23.25
CA GLY A 108 3.67 11.59 23.24
C GLY A 108 4.48 12.32 22.18
N LYS A 109 5.04 13.49 22.55
CA LYS A 109 5.80 14.37 21.65
C LYS A 109 6.96 13.64 20.95
N ARG A 110 7.68 12.75 21.65
CA ARG A 110 8.78 11.98 21.05
C ARG A 110 8.32 11.05 19.92
N MET A 111 7.13 10.47 20.02
CA MET A 111 6.55 9.67 18.93
C MET A 111 6.21 10.54 17.73
N HIS A 112 5.59 11.71 17.98
CA HIS A 112 5.32 12.70 16.94
C HIS A 112 6.61 13.12 16.24
N ASP A 113 7.63 13.53 16.99
CA ASP A 113 8.93 14.00 16.47
C ASP A 113 9.67 12.87 15.70
N HIS A 114 9.58 11.62 16.16
CA HIS A 114 10.16 10.48 15.46
C HIS A 114 9.49 10.26 14.10
N LEU A 115 8.16 10.17 14.06
CA LEU A 115 7.44 9.99 12.79
C LEU A 115 7.56 11.22 11.88
N SER A 116 7.69 12.42 12.44
CA SER A 116 7.95 13.64 11.67
C SER A 116 9.29 13.58 10.96
N ARG A 117 10.35 13.17 11.68
CA ARG A 117 11.67 12.96 11.07
C ARG A 117 11.65 11.89 10.00
N LEU A 118 10.99 10.76 10.25
CA LEU A 118 10.88 9.69 9.25
C LEU A 118 10.15 10.17 8.00
N LEU A 119 8.99 10.81 8.18
CA LEU A 119 8.22 11.34 7.07
C LEU A 119 9.02 12.37 6.27
N GLU A 120 9.67 13.31 6.95
CA GLU A 120 10.46 14.36 6.30
C GLU A 120 11.65 13.79 5.53
N SER A 121 12.38 12.84 6.12
CA SER A 121 13.51 12.18 5.46
C SER A 121 13.09 11.43 4.20
N VAL A 122 11.91 10.80 4.19
CA VAL A 122 11.38 10.11 3.01
C VAL A 122 10.86 11.12 1.99
N ARG A 123 10.10 12.12 2.44
CA ARG A 123 9.54 13.17 1.58
C ARG A 123 10.63 13.90 0.81
N SER A 124 11.69 14.35 1.47
CA SER A 124 12.76 15.11 0.82
C SER A 124 13.39 14.34 -0.33
N ARG A 125 13.65 13.05 -0.13
CA ARG A 125 14.20 12.14 -1.15
C ARG A 125 13.27 11.96 -2.34
N ILE A 126 11.97 11.69 -2.09
CA ILE A 126 11.01 11.50 -3.20
C ILE A 126 10.68 12.79 -3.94
N GLU A 127 10.82 13.96 -3.30
CA GLU A 127 10.73 15.27 -3.95
C GLU A 127 11.95 15.54 -4.84
N GLU A 128 13.14 15.14 -4.40
CA GLU A 128 14.38 15.28 -5.16
C GLU A 128 14.33 14.50 -6.47
N ILE A 129 13.86 13.25 -6.44
CA ILE A 129 13.64 12.44 -7.65
C ILE A 129 12.28 12.74 -8.34
N GLN A 130 11.56 13.78 -7.90
CA GLN A 130 10.36 14.31 -8.54
C GLN A 130 9.20 13.30 -8.67
N VAL A 131 8.98 12.43 -7.68
CA VAL A 131 7.85 11.49 -7.66
C VAL A 131 6.51 12.23 -7.77
N PRO A 132 5.66 11.91 -8.76
CA PRO A 132 4.33 12.50 -8.88
C PRO A 132 3.48 12.31 -7.60
N VAL A 133 2.77 13.36 -7.18
CA VAL A 133 1.98 13.31 -5.94
C VAL A 133 0.82 12.30 -5.97
N GLN A 134 0.42 11.86 -7.16
CA GLN A 134 -0.62 10.85 -7.39
C GLN A 134 -0.07 9.42 -7.44
N SER A 135 1.25 9.22 -7.53
CA SER A 135 1.86 7.88 -7.59
C SER A 135 2.26 7.36 -6.22
N THR A 136 1.98 8.08 -5.13
CA THR A 136 2.37 7.67 -3.79
C THR A 136 1.45 8.13 -2.68
N VAL A 137 1.38 7.31 -1.63
CA VAL A 137 0.68 7.61 -0.40
C VAL A 137 1.53 7.21 0.81
N PHE A 138 1.60 8.11 1.80
CA PHE A 138 2.11 7.80 3.12
C PHE A 138 1.03 7.15 3.97
N TYR A 139 1.34 6.09 4.69
CA TYR A 139 0.39 5.57 5.68
C TYR A 139 1.06 4.90 6.87
N SER A 140 0.29 4.71 7.93
CA SER A 140 0.76 4.04 9.14
C SER A 140 -0.42 3.53 9.95
N PHE A 141 -0.20 2.45 10.70
CA PHE A 141 -1.11 2.04 11.77
C PHE A 141 -1.13 3.02 12.95
N ASP A 142 -0.07 3.83 13.11
CA ASP A 142 0.02 4.75 14.22
C ASP A 142 -0.76 6.05 13.98
N PRO A 143 -1.68 6.45 14.88
CA PRO A 143 -2.52 7.63 14.69
C PRO A 143 -1.76 8.95 14.56
N TYR A 144 -0.50 9.00 15.00
CA TYR A 144 0.35 10.18 14.83
C TYR A 144 0.65 10.51 13.37
N ILE A 145 0.44 9.57 12.42
CA ILE A 145 0.61 9.86 10.98
C ILE A 145 -0.25 11.04 10.52
N THR A 146 -1.46 11.22 11.05
CA THR A 146 -2.33 12.33 10.65
C THR A 146 -1.77 13.71 11.03
N PRO A 147 -1.48 14.02 12.32
CA PRO A 147 -0.89 15.32 12.67
C PRO A 147 0.50 15.53 12.04
N VAL A 148 1.29 14.47 11.89
CA VAL A 148 2.60 14.53 11.22
C VAL A 148 2.45 14.88 9.73
N ALA A 149 1.59 14.18 9.00
CA ALA A 149 1.39 14.44 7.57
C ALA A 149 0.76 15.82 7.33
N ASN A 150 -0.19 16.24 8.16
CA ASN A 150 -0.81 17.57 8.04
C ASN A 150 0.20 18.73 8.15
N SER A 151 1.35 18.52 8.79
CA SER A 151 2.39 19.53 8.94
C SER A 151 3.61 19.29 8.07
N GLY A 152 3.86 18.04 7.65
CA GLY A 152 5.12 17.65 7.02
C GLY A 152 5.04 16.95 5.67
N SER A 153 3.86 16.51 5.17
CA SER A 153 3.80 15.74 3.91
C SER A 153 3.80 16.59 2.63
N GLY A 154 3.84 17.91 2.76
CA GLY A 154 3.78 18.82 1.61
C GLY A 154 2.53 18.55 0.77
N LYS A 155 2.73 18.21 -0.51
CA LYS A 155 1.64 17.88 -1.44
C LYS A 155 1.25 16.39 -1.42
N TYR A 156 2.07 15.53 -0.82
CA TYR A 156 1.78 14.10 -0.77
C TYR A 156 0.66 13.82 0.23
N ARG A 157 -0.17 12.84 -0.12
CA ARG A 157 -1.35 12.49 0.66
C ARG A 157 -1.03 11.36 1.63
N HIS A 158 -1.84 11.27 2.68
CA HIS A 158 -1.70 10.22 3.68
C HIS A 158 -3.00 9.46 3.93
N ALA A 159 -2.88 8.22 4.40
CA ALA A 159 -3.99 7.43 4.91
C ALA A 159 -3.62 6.80 6.26
N ARG A 160 -4.63 6.37 7.03
CA ARG A 160 -4.42 5.67 8.29
C ARG A 160 -4.77 4.19 8.16
N LEU A 161 -3.87 3.29 8.52
CA LEU A 161 -4.17 1.86 8.60
C LEU A 161 -4.97 1.56 9.87
N MET A 162 -6.03 0.77 9.76
CA MET A 162 -6.96 0.46 10.84
C MET A 162 -7.44 -1.00 10.78
N PRO A 163 -7.61 -1.70 11.91
CA PRO A 163 -7.43 -1.24 13.30
C PRO A 163 -5.96 -0.98 13.66
N LYS A 164 -5.70 -0.16 14.68
CA LYS A 164 -4.32 0.11 15.12
C LYS A 164 -3.66 -1.20 15.56
N LEU A 165 -2.64 -1.64 14.84
CA LEU A 165 -1.75 -2.69 15.30
C LEU A 165 -0.70 -2.08 16.24
N ARG A 166 -0.45 -2.75 17.36
CA ARG A 166 0.57 -2.34 18.34
C ARG A 166 1.94 -2.81 17.84
N GLN A 167 2.98 -2.05 18.15
CA GLN A 167 4.35 -2.37 17.77
C GLN A 167 4.98 -3.48 18.63
N TRP A 168 4.20 -4.14 19.49
CA TRP A 168 4.68 -5.09 20.51
C TRP A 168 3.70 -6.27 20.62
N GLY A 169 4.19 -7.36 21.21
CA GLY A 169 3.45 -8.62 21.30
C GLY A 169 3.51 -9.43 20.01
N ASN A 170 3.17 -10.72 20.12
CA ASN A 170 3.05 -11.60 18.96
C ASN A 170 1.73 -11.34 18.22
N TRP A 171 1.53 -12.00 17.08
CA TRP A 171 0.32 -11.87 16.26
C TRP A 171 -0.97 -12.05 17.07
N SER A 172 -1.03 -13.06 17.95
CA SER A 172 -2.20 -13.33 18.80
C SER A 172 -2.50 -12.16 19.74
N THR A 173 -1.47 -11.57 20.37
CA THR A 173 -1.61 -10.38 21.21
C THR A 173 -2.06 -9.17 20.42
N GLN A 174 -1.43 -8.90 19.27
CA GLN A 174 -1.78 -7.75 18.42
C GLN A 174 -3.23 -7.84 17.95
N ARG A 175 -3.68 -9.03 17.55
CA ARG A 175 -5.07 -9.28 17.14
C ARG A 175 -6.03 -9.06 18.31
N ALA A 176 -5.75 -9.61 19.50
CA ALA A 176 -6.61 -9.42 20.67
C ALA A 176 -6.79 -7.93 21.04
N VAL A 177 -5.72 -7.14 20.95
CA VAL A 177 -5.77 -5.69 21.22
C VAL A 177 -6.48 -4.93 20.09
N ALA A 178 -6.39 -5.40 18.85
CA ALA A 178 -7.08 -4.81 17.70
C ALA A 178 -8.58 -5.15 17.66
N SER A 179 -9.00 -6.28 18.24
CA SER A 179 -10.37 -6.81 18.19
C SER A 179 -11.46 -5.81 18.62
N PRO A 180 -11.33 -5.05 19.73
CA PRO A 180 -12.35 -4.06 20.09
C PRO A 180 -12.55 -2.98 19.01
N SER A 181 -11.45 -2.51 18.38
CA SER A 181 -11.52 -1.56 17.27
C SER A 181 -12.14 -2.20 16.03
N PHE A 182 -11.85 -3.48 15.78
CA PHE A 182 -12.43 -4.23 14.67
C PHE A 182 -13.96 -4.37 14.82
N VAL A 183 -14.42 -4.80 15.99
CA VAL A 183 -15.85 -4.97 16.31
C VAL A 183 -16.59 -3.62 16.28
N SER A 184 -16.00 -2.55 16.81
CA SER A 184 -16.70 -1.25 16.90
C SER A 184 -16.77 -0.46 15.58
N THR A 185 -15.98 -0.83 14.56
CA THR A 185 -15.80 0.01 13.37
C THR A 185 -16.13 -0.73 12.08
N SER A 186 -17.35 -0.56 11.56
CA SER A 186 -17.76 -1.09 10.25
C SER A 186 -17.07 -0.35 9.08
N VAL A 187 -17.07 -0.96 7.88
CA VAL A 187 -16.50 -0.36 6.66
C VAL A 187 -17.04 1.05 6.37
N PRO A 188 -18.37 1.32 6.47
CA PRO A 188 -18.86 2.68 6.29
C PRO A 188 -18.28 3.69 7.28
N ARG A 189 -18.05 3.29 8.54
CA ARG A 189 -17.42 4.16 9.55
C ARG A 189 -15.94 4.40 9.25
N LEU A 190 -15.21 3.35 8.82
CA LEU A 190 -13.82 3.49 8.39
C LEU A 190 -13.71 4.45 7.21
N LEU A 191 -14.53 4.26 6.19
CA LEU A 191 -14.56 5.10 5.00
C LEU A 191 -14.93 6.56 5.34
N ALA A 192 -15.97 6.78 6.16
CA ALA A 192 -16.34 8.13 6.59
C ALA A 192 -15.20 8.81 7.36
N LYS A 193 -14.46 8.03 8.17
CA LYS A 193 -13.29 8.53 8.89
C LYS A 193 -12.16 8.91 7.93
N GLN A 194 -11.80 8.06 6.97
CA GLN A 194 -10.76 8.37 5.98
C GLN A 194 -11.11 9.62 5.18
N ARG A 195 -12.36 9.75 4.72
CA ARG A 195 -12.84 10.94 4.01
C ARG A 195 -12.74 12.20 4.86
N ARG A 196 -13.11 12.14 6.14
CA ARG A 196 -12.96 13.28 7.08
C ARG A 196 -11.49 13.67 7.28
N LEU A 197 -10.58 12.72 7.18
CA LEU A 197 -9.13 12.97 7.22
C LEU A 197 -8.57 13.46 5.88
N GLY A 198 -9.38 13.55 4.82
CA GLY A 198 -8.90 13.90 3.49
C GLY A 198 -8.02 12.82 2.84
N ALA A 199 -8.08 11.58 3.33
CA ALA A 199 -7.25 10.50 2.82
C ALA A 199 -7.62 10.16 1.36
N PRO A 200 -6.63 9.80 0.52
CA PRO A 200 -6.86 9.46 -0.89
C PRO A 200 -7.53 8.10 -1.07
N MET A 201 -7.37 7.21 -0.08
CA MET A 201 -7.84 5.84 -0.14
C MET A 201 -8.20 5.33 1.26
N LEU A 202 -8.93 4.22 1.29
CA LEU A 202 -9.14 3.39 2.47
C LEU A 202 -8.28 2.13 2.37
N PRO A 203 -7.20 2.00 3.16
CA PRO A 203 -6.63 0.70 3.45
C PRO A 203 -7.65 -0.12 4.23
N LEU A 204 -7.90 -1.37 3.83
CA LEU A 204 -8.90 -2.23 4.47
C LEU A 204 -8.42 -3.67 4.66
N ALA A 205 -8.51 -4.17 5.90
CA ALA A 205 -8.23 -5.58 6.17
C ALA A 205 -9.30 -6.48 5.49
N LEU A 206 -8.89 -7.57 4.85
CA LEU A 206 -9.77 -8.47 4.11
C LEU A 206 -10.95 -9.00 4.94
N GLU A 207 -10.76 -9.21 6.25
CA GLU A 207 -11.76 -9.70 7.18
C GLU A 207 -13.01 -8.81 7.28
N TYR A 208 -12.92 -7.55 6.85
CA TYR A 208 -14.05 -6.62 6.81
C TYR A 208 -15.04 -6.87 5.66
N ILE A 209 -14.64 -7.61 4.62
CA ILE A 209 -15.42 -7.74 3.38
C ILE A 209 -15.55 -9.20 2.91
N HIS A 210 -14.72 -10.10 3.45
CA HIS A 210 -14.70 -11.52 3.08
C HIS A 210 -14.92 -12.45 4.28
N GLY A 211 -15.43 -13.65 4.01
CA GLY A 211 -15.73 -14.67 5.03
C GLY A 211 -16.85 -14.29 6.00
N TRP A 212 -17.03 -15.09 7.05
CA TRP A 212 -18.04 -14.84 8.08
C TRP A 212 -17.68 -13.63 8.99
N THR A 213 -16.38 -13.31 9.10
CA THR A 213 -15.86 -12.24 9.97
C THR A 213 -16.36 -10.86 9.57
N ARG A 214 -16.74 -10.65 8.31
CA ARG A 214 -17.31 -9.38 7.82
C ARG A 214 -18.63 -8.99 8.49
N HIS A 215 -19.25 -9.92 9.22
CA HIS A 215 -20.48 -9.72 9.98
C HIS A 215 -20.22 -9.37 11.46
N ILE A 216 -18.96 -9.43 11.91
CA ILE A 216 -18.56 -9.09 13.29
C ILE A 216 -18.65 -7.58 13.57
N PRO A 217 -18.18 -6.67 12.68
CA PRO A 217 -18.23 -5.24 12.98
C PRO A 217 -19.66 -4.73 13.13
N LEU A 218 -19.93 -4.01 14.21
CA LEU A 218 -21.22 -3.42 14.51
C LEU A 218 -21.61 -2.41 13.43
N GLY A 219 -22.74 -2.65 12.77
CA GLY A 219 -23.29 -1.78 11.73
C GLY A 219 -23.45 -2.51 10.41
N THR A 220 -23.45 -1.75 9.30
CA THR A 220 -23.70 -2.31 7.98
C THR A 220 -22.54 -3.17 7.50
N SER A 221 -22.81 -4.45 7.27
CA SER A 221 -21.89 -5.37 6.61
C SER A 221 -21.94 -5.21 5.09
N VAL A 222 -20.77 -5.35 4.46
CA VAL A 222 -20.52 -5.24 3.03
C VAL A 222 -19.74 -6.47 2.56
N GLY A 223 -19.58 -6.65 1.26
CA GLY A 223 -18.79 -7.77 0.75
C GLY A 223 -18.45 -7.69 -0.71
N LEU A 224 -17.97 -8.81 -1.24
CA LEU A 224 -17.37 -8.90 -2.57
C LEU A 224 -18.29 -9.55 -3.64
N LYS A 225 -19.55 -9.89 -3.33
CA LYS A 225 -20.52 -10.45 -4.30
C LYS A 225 -21.94 -9.94 -4.06
N GLY A 226 -22.75 -9.93 -5.13
CA GLY A 226 -24.19 -9.67 -5.11
C GLY A 226 -24.59 -8.40 -4.35
N ALA A 227 -25.72 -8.44 -3.66
CA ALA A 227 -26.26 -7.29 -2.94
C ALA A 227 -25.30 -6.68 -1.89
N ALA A 228 -24.33 -7.46 -1.37
CA ALA A 228 -23.33 -6.94 -0.45
C ALA A 228 -22.28 -6.08 -1.16
N LEU A 229 -21.89 -6.45 -2.39
CA LEU A 229 -21.02 -5.64 -3.25
C LEU A 229 -21.75 -4.40 -3.77
N ASP A 230 -23.00 -4.53 -4.20
CA ASP A 230 -23.80 -3.38 -4.66
C ASP A 230 -23.92 -2.33 -3.56
N ARG A 231 -24.17 -2.79 -2.33
CA ARG A 231 -24.18 -1.95 -1.14
C ARG A 231 -22.84 -1.29 -0.92
N PHE A 232 -21.74 -2.04 -1.04
CA PHE A 232 -20.39 -1.51 -0.86
C PHE A 232 -20.07 -0.42 -1.88
N ASN A 233 -20.32 -0.68 -3.16
CA ASN A 233 -20.09 0.25 -4.27
C ASN A 233 -20.92 1.53 -4.10
N ARG A 234 -22.19 1.42 -3.71
CA ARG A 234 -23.05 2.59 -3.41
C ARG A 234 -22.52 3.45 -2.26
N ILE A 235 -21.91 2.85 -1.25
CA ILE A 235 -21.35 3.55 -0.09
C ILE A 235 -20.00 4.21 -0.45
N ARG A 236 -19.12 3.49 -1.15
CA ARG A 236 -17.78 4.00 -1.51
C ARG A 236 -17.78 4.96 -2.70
N ARG A 237 -18.75 4.89 -3.62
CA ARG A 237 -18.91 5.84 -4.74
C ARG A 237 -17.61 6.07 -5.54
N GLY A 238 -16.83 5.02 -5.73
CA GLY A 238 -15.50 5.09 -6.36
C GLY A 238 -14.34 5.47 -5.44
N HIS A 239 -14.57 5.81 -4.16
CA HIS A 239 -13.46 6.05 -3.23
C HIS A 239 -12.53 4.81 -3.20
N PRO A 240 -11.22 4.98 -3.41
CA PRO A 240 -10.31 3.86 -3.56
C PRO A 240 -10.22 3.05 -2.28
N VAL A 241 -10.12 1.73 -2.43
CA VAL A 241 -9.97 0.80 -1.30
C VAL A 241 -8.84 -0.15 -1.64
N TYR A 242 -7.85 -0.24 -0.76
CA TYR A 242 -6.68 -1.11 -0.91
C TYR A 242 -6.79 -2.21 0.13
N VAL A 243 -6.98 -3.44 -0.33
CA VAL A 243 -7.28 -4.58 0.52
C VAL A 243 -6.00 -5.34 0.84
N TRP A 244 -5.76 -5.60 2.13
CA TRP A 244 -4.65 -6.42 2.60
C TRP A 244 -5.15 -7.44 3.64
N PRO A 245 -4.50 -8.60 3.79
CA PRO A 245 -3.81 -9.29 2.70
C PRO A 245 -4.74 -9.53 1.51
N ALA A 246 -4.19 -9.59 0.30
CA ALA A 246 -4.90 -10.07 -0.88
C ALA A 246 -4.28 -11.40 -1.32
N PRO A 247 -4.86 -12.54 -0.90
CA PRO A 247 -4.40 -13.85 -1.32
C PRO A 247 -4.81 -14.10 -2.77
N LEU A 248 -4.02 -14.91 -3.48
CA LEU A 248 -4.13 -15.15 -4.92
C LEU A 248 -5.57 -15.53 -5.34
N GLU A 249 -6.23 -16.39 -4.57
CA GLU A 249 -7.59 -16.87 -4.84
C GLU A 249 -8.67 -15.77 -4.83
N LEU A 250 -8.40 -14.61 -4.23
CA LEU A 250 -9.34 -13.50 -4.13
C LEU A 250 -8.98 -12.32 -5.01
N GLU A 251 -7.79 -12.28 -5.61
CA GLU A 251 -7.36 -11.16 -6.48
C GLU A 251 -8.35 -10.86 -7.61
N PRO A 252 -8.83 -11.85 -8.39
CA PRO A 252 -9.77 -11.58 -9.48
C PRO A 252 -11.06 -10.93 -8.96
N GLN A 253 -11.55 -11.43 -7.83
CA GLN A 253 -12.77 -10.95 -7.22
C GLN A 253 -12.64 -9.53 -6.65
N LEU A 254 -11.49 -9.21 -6.07
CA LEU A 254 -11.17 -7.88 -5.54
C LEU A 254 -11.04 -6.86 -6.68
N LEU A 255 -10.30 -7.20 -7.74
CA LEU A 255 -10.10 -6.35 -8.91
C LEU A 255 -11.41 -6.12 -9.67
N ASP A 256 -12.22 -7.16 -9.87
CA ASP A 256 -13.52 -7.01 -10.54
C ASP A 256 -14.50 -6.15 -9.74
N ALA A 257 -14.47 -6.27 -8.41
CA ALA A 257 -15.20 -5.38 -7.50
C ALA A 257 -14.71 -3.93 -7.53
N GLY A 258 -13.60 -3.63 -8.20
CA GLY A 258 -13.01 -2.30 -8.33
C GLY A 258 -12.22 -1.87 -7.08
N LEU A 259 -11.52 -2.82 -6.46
CA LEU A 259 -10.67 -2.65 -5.29
C LEU A 259 -9.22 -2.96 -5.66
N SER A 260 -8.27 -2.24 -5.07
CA SER A 260 -6.86 -2.54 -5.22
C SER A 260 -6.45 -3.68 -4.28
N CYS A 261 -5.52 -4.50 -4.73
CA CYS A 261 -4.97 -5.63 -4.00
C CYS A 261 -3.57 -5.29 -3.49
N ILE A 262 -3.32 -5.45 -2.18
CA ILE A 262 -1.97 -5.57 -1.63
C ILE A 262 -1.64 -7.08 -1.60
N SER A 263 -1.12 -7.58 -2.72
CA SER A 263 -0.99 -9.00 -3.04
C SER A 263 0.10 -9.70 -2.25
N ASP A 264 -0.23 -10.89 -1.73
CA ASP A 264 0.71 -11.74 -0.98
C ASP A 264 1.64 -12.58 -1.88
N SER A 265 1.55 -12.49 -3.20
CA SER A 265 2.45 -13.19 -4.11
C SER A 265 2.59 -12.45 -5.43
N ILE A 266 3.80 -12.14 -5.88
CA ILE A 266 4.03 -11.59 -7.23
C ILE A 266 4.62 -12.65 -8.19
N ASN A 267 4.44 -13.95 -7.88
CA ASN A 267 4.89 -15.02 -8.76
C ASN A 267 4.15 -14.98 -10.12
N PRO A 268 4.86 -14.83 -11.26
CA PRO A 268 4.25 -14.83 -12.59
C PRO A 268 3.85 -16.23 -13.07
N GLU A 269 4.39 -17.29 -12.48
CA GLU A 269 4.08 -18.69 -12.82
C GLU A 269 2.74 -19.17 -12.24
N LEU A 270 2.09 -18.35 -11.40
CA LEU A 270 0.81 -18.69 -10.78
C LEU A 270 -0.36 -18.20 -11.62
N GLU A 271 -1.26 -19.12 -11.93
CA GLU A 271 -2.58 -18.83 -12.51
C GLU A 271 -3.59 -18.48 -11.41
N ASN A 272 -4.67 -17.79 -11.79
CA ASN A 272 -5.79 -17.61 -10.88
C ASN A 272 -6.45 -18.96 -10.58
N THR A 273 -7.07 -19.10 -9.40
CA THR A 273 -7.70 -20.36 -8.99
C THR A 273 -8.89 -20.78 -9.85
N ASP A 274 -9.43 -19.87 -10.66
CA ASP A 274 -10.49 -20.14 -11.64
C ASP A 274 -9.95 -20.55 -13.02
N GLY A 275 -8.62 -20.71 -13.17
CA GLY A 275 -7.94 -21.04 -14.41
C GLY A 275 -7.74 -19.88 -15.36
N SER A 276 -8.11 -18.64 -14.96
CA SER A 276 -7.84 -17.46 -15.78
C SER A 276 -6.39 -16.98 -15.65
N ASN A 277 -5.88 -16.37 -16.71
CA ASN A 277 -4.57 -15.73 -16.68
C ASN A 277 -4.55 -14.59 -15.67
N ARG A 278 -3.51 -14.58 -14.84
CA ARG A 278 -3.31 -13.54 -13.84
C ARG A 278 -2.91 -12.24 -14.52
N CYS A 279 -3.66 -11.16 -14.29
CA CYS A 279 -3.27 -9.83 -14.73
C CYS A 279 -2.43 -9.16 -13.65
N MET A 280 -1.12 -9.08 -13.88
CA MET A 280 -0.20 -8.48 -12.90
C MET A 280 -0.23 -6.94 -12.91
N ARG A 281 -0.65 -6.33 -14.03
CA ARG A 281 -0.68 -4.87 -14.24
C ARG A 281 -2.07 -4.39 -14.71
N PRO A 282 -3.16 -4.65 -13.97
CA PRO A 282 -4.50 -4.28 -14.41
C PRO A 282 -4.68 -2.77 -14.61
N ALA A 283 -3.92 -1.94 -13.90
CA ALA A 283 -3.95 -0.49 -14.06
C ALA A 283 -2.99 0.00 -15.16
N THR A 284 -1.72 -0.38 -15.07
CA THR A 284 -0.62 0.18 -15.87
C THR A 284 -0.42 -0.53 -17.21
N MET A 285 -1.16 -1.62 -17.45
CA MET A 285 -1.29 -2.29 -18.73
C MET A 285 -2.79 -2.52 -19.04
N PRO A 286 -3.57 -1.44 -19.28
CA PRO A 286 -4.97 -1.59 -19.67
C PRO A 286 -5.07 -2.34 -21.00
N GLU A 287 -6.23 -2.97 -21.22
CA GLU A 287 -6.54 -3.63 -22.48
C GLU A 287 -7.23 -2.65 -23.43
N ILE A 288 -6.67 -2.49 -24.62
CA ILE A 288 -7.20 -1.66 -25.71
C ILE A 288 -7.28 -2.55 -26.93
N GLU A 289 -8.50 -2.72 -27.46
CA GLU A 289 -8.76 -3.54 -28.66
C GLU A 289 -8.22 -4.98 -28.53
N GLY A 290 -8.32 -5.56 -27.31
CA GLY A 290 -7.86 -6.92 -27.02
C GLY A 290 -6.36 -7.06 -26.74
N VAL A 291 -5.60 -5.95 -26.77
CA VAL A 291 -4.15 -5.93 -26.52
C VAL A 291 -3.83 -5.11 -25.28
N ARG A 292 -2.99 -5.66 -24.40
CA ARG A 292 -2.48 -4.91 -23.24
C ARG A 292 -1.31 -4.03 -23.63
N GLN A 293 -1.42 -2.74 -23.31
CA GLN A 293 -0.44 -1.74 -23.70
C GLN A 293 -0.01 -0.91 -22.48
N PRO A 294 1.28 -0.51 -22.36
CA PRO A 294 1.73 0.31 -21.24
C PRO A 294 1.02 1.66 -21.19
N TRP A 295 0.55 2.05 -20.00
CA TRP A 295 -0.18 3.30 -19.78
C TRP A 295 0.56 4.54 -20.28
N HIS A 296 1.88 4.58 -20.10
CA HIS A 296 2.71 5.73 -20.50
C HIS A 296 2.94 5.79 -22.02
N GLU A 297 2.66 4.72 -22.77
CA GLU A 297 2.83 4.65 -24.22
C GLU A 297 1.54 4.94 -25.01
N ILE A 298 0.38 4.72 -24.41
CA ILE A 298 -0.92 4.95 -25.08
C ILE A 298 -1.24 6.45 -25.18
N SER A 299 -2.03 6.86 -26.17
CA SER A 299 -2.38 8.27 -26.38
C SER A 299 -3.27 8.83 -25.27
N GLY A 300 -3.29 10.17 -25.13
CA GLY A 300 -4.19 10.83 -24.18
C GLY A 300 -5.68 10.54 -24.42
N SER A 301 -6.10 10.32 -25.67
CA SER A 301 -7.49 9.95 -26.00
C SER A 301 -7.81 8.51 -25.59
N GLU A 302 -6.87 7.58 -25.74
CA GLU A 302 -6.96 6.21 -25.23
C GLU A 302 -7.05 6.16 -23.71
N ARG A 303 -6.17 6.89 -23.01
CA ARG A 303 -6.23 7.02 -21.54
C ARG A 303 -7.62 7.47 -21.08
N MET A 304 -8.20 8.47 -21.76
CA MET A 304 -9.53 8.97 -21.42
C MET A 304 -10.67 8.00 -21.76
N ARG A 305 -10.54 7.21 -22.83
CA ARG A 305 -11.49 6.12 -23.14
C ARG A 305 -11.47 5.08 -22.02
N VAL A 306 -10.28 4.60 -21.64
CA VAL A 306 -10.09 3.63 -20.54
C VAL A 306 -10.67 4.16 -19.23
N ILE A 307 -10.37 5.40 -18.84
CA ILE A 307 -10.92 6.03 -17.63
C ILE A 307 -12.44 6.14 -17.67
N SER A 308 -13.02 6.51 -18.82
CA SER A 308 -14.47 6.57 -19.00
C SER A 308 -15.12 5.21 -18.75
N ASP A 309 -14.52 4.15 -19.28
CA ASP A 309 -15.07 2.80 -19.18
C ASP A 309 -14.92 2.24 -17.75
N TRP A 310 -13.77 2.47 -17.11
CA TRP A 310 -13.56 2.14 -15.70
C TRP A 310 -14.50 2.91 -14.76
N ARG A 311 -14.69 4.21 -15.01
CA ARG A 311 -15.64 5.04 -14.27
C ARG A 311 -17.06 4.46 -14.34
N LYS A 312 -17.49 4.01 -15.52
CA LYS A 312 -18.79 3.35 -15.71
C LYS A 312 -18.82 1.99 -15.01
N LYS A 313 -17.82 1.14 -15.26
CA LYS A 313 -17.72 -0.23 -14.71
C LYS A 313 -17.85 -0.24 -13.19
N TRP A 314 -17.14 0.65 -12.50
CA TRP A 314 -17.07 0.68 -11.04
C TRP A 314 -17.86 1.81 -10.38
N GLY A 315 -18.66 2.55 -11.16
CA GLY A 315 -19.57 3.58 -10.67
C GLY A 315 -18.88 4.71 -9.91
N TRP A 316 -17.76 5.23 -10.43
CA TRP A 316 -17.05 6.33 -9.78
C TRP A 316 -17.85 7.62 -9.85
N SER A 317 -17.97 8.31 -8.71
CA SER A 317 -18.71 9.58 -8.63
C SER A 317 -17.93 10.77 -9.17
N THR A 318 -16.59 10.73 -9.11
CA THR A 318 -15.66 11.74 -9.62
C THR A 318 -15.95 12.08 -11.08
N SER A 319 -15.93 13.36 -11.42
CA SER A 319 -16.27 13.82 -12.78
C SER A 319 -15.17 13.45 -13.77
N LEU A 320 -15.50 13.28 -15.07
CA LEU A 320 -14.47 13.04 -16.09
C LEU A 320 -13.47 14.19 -16.20
N THR A 321 -13.90 15.43 -15.93
CA THR A 321 -13.03 16.61 -15.91
C THR A 321 -11.97 16.50 -14.81
N GLU A 322 -12.38 16.10 -13.62
CA GLU A 322 -11.47 15.90 -12.48
C GLU A 322 -10.57 14.68 -12.68
N LEU A 323 -11.10 13.57 -13.21
CA LEU A 323 -10.26 12.41 -13.55
C LEU A 323 -9.21 12.77 -14.61
N LYS A 324 -9.59 13.61 -15.60
CA LYS A 324 -8.66 14.11 -16.62
C LYS A 324 -7.55 14.97 -16.02
N SER A 325 -7.83 15.81 -15.02
CA SER A 325 -6.79 16.65 -14.40
C SER A 325 -5.79 15.86 -13.55
N LEU A 326 -6.13 14.63 -13.15
CA LEU A 326 -5.26 13.71 -12.42
C LEU A 326 -4.48 12.76 -13.35
N THR A 327 -4.75 12.82 -14.66
CA THR A 327 -4.26 11.86 -15.64
C THR A 327 -3.19 12.45 -16.52
N SER A 328 -2.08 11.74 -16.64
CA SER A 328 -0.99 12.01 -17.57
C SER A 328 -0.35 10.69 -17.99
N GLU A 329 0.79 10.76 -18.68
CA GLU A 329 1.58 9.57 -19.04
C GLU A 329 2.15 8.89 -17.80
N SER A 330 2.50 9.70 -16.79
CA SER A 330 3.11 9.25 -15.54
C SER A 330 2.15 9.21 -14.35
N THR A 331 0.87 9.56 -14.54
CA THR A 331 -0.11 9.57 -13.45
C THR A 331 -1.46 8.99 -13.84
N MET A 332 -2.13 8.41 -12.86
CA MET A 332 -3.49 7.90 -12.96
C MET A 332 -4.37 8.45 -11.84
N PRO A 333 -5.70 8.46 -12.01
CA PRO A 333 -6.63 8.73 -10.92
C PRO A 333 -6.46 7.75 -9.75
N TRP A 334 -6.83 8.22 -8.57
CA TRP A 334 -6.74 7.42 -7.34
C TRP A 334 -7.65 6.19 -7.37
N GLU A 335 -8.77 6.29 -8.07
CA GLU A 335 -9.86 5.31 -8.14
C GLU A 335 -9.50 4.04 -8.92
N VAL A 336 -8.43 4.07 -9.72
CA VAL A 336 -7.99 2.94 -10.52
C VAL A 336 -7.62 1.75 -9.62
N PRO A 337 -8.25 0.57 -9.77
CA PRO A 337 -7.84 -0.64 -9.06
C PRO A 337 -6.46 -1.08 -9.51
N ARG A 338 -5.58 -1.40 -8.55
CA ARG A 338 -4.19 -1.78 -8.79
C ARG A 338 -3.88 -3.13 -8.16
N LEU A 339 -2.98 -3.89 -8.79
CA LEU A 339 -2.29 -5.00 -8.11
C LEU A 339 -0.95 -4.47 -7.58
N ILE A 340 -0.80 -4.39 -6.26
CA ILE A 340 0.40 -3.89 -5.58
C ILE A 340 1.12 -5.05 -4.91
N GLY A 341 2.43 -5.16 -5.11
CA GLY A 341 3.25 -6.14 -4.40
C GLY A 341 3.43 -5.79 -2.93
N HIS A 342 2.87 -6.60 -2.02
CA HIS A 342 3.04 -6.44 -0.57
C HIS A 342 4.51 -6.65 -0.19
N ARG A 343 5.18 -5.64 0.38
CA ARG A 343 6.64 -5.68 0.65
C ARG A 343 7.48 -6.08 -0.58
N GLY A 344 7.03 -5.66 -1.77
CA GLY A 344 7.63 -5.98 -3.07
C GLY A 344 7.03 -7.22 -3.76
N THR A 345 7.18 -8.42 -3.17
CA THR A 345 6.78 -9.69 -3.82
C THR A 345 5.81 -10.55 -3.04
N GLY A 346 5.22 -10.01 -1.98
CA GLY A 346 4.33 -10.72 -1.07
C GLY A 346 4.98 -11.05 0.27
N LYS A 347 4.15 -11.24 1.30
CA LYS A 347 4.59 -11.60 2.65
C LYS A 347 5.18 -13.01 2.74
N ASN A 348 6.23 -13.20 3.53
CA ASN A 348 6.78 -14.52 3.87
C ASN A 348 6.03 -15.16 5.05
N LYS A 349 5.93 -16.49 5.05
CA LYS A 349 5.34 -17.22 6.18
C LYS A 349 6.18 -16.96 7.44
N GLY A 350 5.55 -16.45 8.50
CA GLY A 350 6.19 -16.24 9.80
C GLY A 350 6.73 -14.84 10.07
N THR A 351 6.69 -13.91 9.11
CA THR A 351 6.89 -12.48 9.39
C THR A 351 5.60 -11.90 10.01
N LEU A 352 5.70 -10.89 10.87
CA LEU A 352 4.52 -10.29 11.52
C LEU A 352 3.65 -9.51 10.51
#